data_AF-A0A9P9GS16-F1
#
_entry.id   AF-A0A9P9GS16-F1
#
_cell.length_a   1.000
_cell.length_b   1.000
_cell.length_c   1.000
_cell.angle_alpha   90.00
_cell.angle_beta   90.00
_cell.angle_gamma   90.00
#
_symmetry.space_group_name_H-M   'P 1'
#
loop_
_entity.id
_entity.type
_entity.pdbx_description
1 polymer ?
#
loop_
_entity_poly.entity_id
_entity_poly.type
_entity_poly.pdbx_seq_one_letter_code
_entity_poly.pdbx_strand_id
1 'polypeptide(L)'
;MTPEDHRAVKAFQAQGVTWWISYVSLDHYEDTLFQNIPSTIVDVLSENPILQSDQGEWLLPAKLTIVPKRFRHGDGPLIPPGARNTKYLLDGYDTVGNETRLEKLGVRTLSGEEFLSDLEAFLSGDQAKFQQMEAAWHASVASVLISLITESDAITAMVYRKRISNWILVPVLKRGTEAGSLRDCSWVSASQGTIFLPPDPRISLGLPGGLGLFEVHQSVGEYPTWLDLLRLLKAEQYRVKRICDIIVSRHKSPEFLPANQSLDDLVSHALFFKRAR
;
A
#
# COMPACT_ATOMS: atom_id res chain seq x y z
N MET A 1 -17.56 33.57 11.64
CA MET A 1 -18.04 33.53 10.25
C MET A 1 -19.41 34.19 10.16
N THR A 2 -19.55 35.19 9.30
CA THR A 2 -20.80 35.91 9.07
C THR A 2 -21.70 35.14 8.09
N PRO A 3 -23.00 35.48 7.98
CA PRO A 3 -23.87 34.95 6.94
C PRO A 3 -23.42 35.30 5.51
N GLU A 4 -22.72 36.43 5.35
CA GLU A 4 -22.18 36.87 4.06
C GLU A 4 -21.02 35.99 3.60
N ASP A 5 -20.13 35.61 4.53
CA ASP A 5 -19.00 34.69 4.26
C ASP A 5 -19.51 33.35 3.72
N HIS A 6 -20.56 32.79 4.32
CA HIS A 6 -21.17 31.54 3.85
C HIS A 6 -21.73 31.65 2.43
N ARG A 7 -22.31 32.80 2.08
CA ARG A 7 -22.84 33.04 0.73
C ARG A 7 -21.72 33.15 -0.30
N ALA A 8 -20.64 33.84 0.06
CA ALA A 8 -19.45 33.99 -0.77
C ALA A 8 -18.78 32.63 -1.05
N VAL A 9 -18.59 31.81 0.00
CA VAL A 9 -18.02 30.47 -0.14
C VAL A 9 -18.87 29.59 -1.06
N LYS A 10 -20.21 29.59 -0.91
CA LYS A 10 -21.08 28.83 -1.82
C LYS A 10 -21.02 29.31 -3.27
N ALA A 11 -20.98 30.63 -3.48
CA ALA A 11 -20.85 31.20 -4.81
C ALA A 11 -19.51 30.83 -5.46
N PHE A 12 -18.44 30.80 -4.67
CA PHE A 12 -17.12 30.35 -5.09
C PHE A 12 -17.12 28.86 -5.46
N GLN A 13 -17.65 28.00 -4.59
CA GLN A 13 -17.76 26.56 -4.84
C GLN A 13 -18.54 26.23 -6.12
N ALA A 14 -19.56 27.03 -6.45
CA ALA A 14 -20.35 26.87 -7.68
C ALA A 14 -19.55 27.13 -8.97
N GLN A 15 -18.42 27.84 -8.91
CA GLN A 15 -17.55 28.06 -10.07
C GLN A 15 -16.68 26.83 -10.39
N GLY A 16 -16.38 25.99 -9.40
CA GLY A 16 -15.64 24.74 -9.62
C GLY A 16 -14.23 24.90 -10.20
N VAL A 17 -13.62 26.07 -10.03
CA VAL A 17 -12.28 26.39 -10.57
C VAL A 17 -11.19 26.02 -9.57
N THR A 18 -10.05 25.54 -10.07
CA THR A 18 -8.88 25.18 -9.25
C THR A 18 -7.69 26.12 -9.44
N TRP A 19 -7.61 26.82 -10.58
CA TRP A 19 -6.51 27.71 -10.98
C TRP A 19 -6.41 28.99 -10.14
N TRP A 20 -7.44 29.32 -9.34
CA TRP A 20 -7.45 30.49 -8.45
C TRP A 20 -6.32 30.45 -7.42
N ILE A 21 -5.85 29.25 -7.04
CA ILE A 21 -4.81 29.10 -6.01
C ILE A 21 -3.54 29.85 -6.40
N SER A 22 -3.21 29.91 -7.70
CA SER A 22 -2.04 30.61 -8.21
C SER A 22 -2.12 32.14 -8.07
N TYR A 23 -3.32 32.67 -7.81
CA TYR A 23 -3.58 34.10 -7.60
C TYR A 23 -3.61 34.49 -6.13
N VAL A 24 -3.48 33.53 -5.20
CA VAL A 24 -3.34 33.85 -3.79
C VAL A 24 -1.98 34.50 -3.58
N SER A 25 -2.00 35.80 -3.27
CA SER A 25 -0.79 36.55 -2.97
C SER A 25 -0.27 36.15 -1.59
N LEU A 26 0.96 35.66 -1.56
CA LEU A 26 1.66 35.26 -0.34
C LEU A 26 2.67 36.30 0.13
N ASP A 27 2.90 37.31 -0.70
CA ASP A 27 3.96 38.29 -0.51
C ASP A 27 3.49 39.37 0.47
N HIS A 28 4.41 39.77 1.34
CA HIS A 28 4.16 40.86 2.27
C HIS A 28 4.32 42.17 1.50
N TYR A 29 3.31 43.03 1.58
CA TYR A 29 3.43 44.40 1.12
C TYR A 29 4.13 45.22 2.21
N GLU A 30 5.47 45.24 2.19
CA GLU A 30 6.25 46.07 3.13
C GLU A 30 5.82 47.54 3.03
N ASP A 31 5.62 48.19 4.19
CA ASP A 31 5.32 49.61 4.33
C ASP A 31 4.07 50.13 3.59
N THR A 32 3.03 49.30 3.45
CA THR A 32 1.74 49.73 2.87
C THR A 32 0.58 49.58 3.85
N LEU A 33 -0.50 50.34 3.61
CA LEU A 33 -1.79 50.19 4.32
C LEU A 33 -2.39 48.76 4.19
N PHE A 34 -1.91 47.97 3.25
CA PHE A 34 -2.40 46.63 2.93
C PHE A 34 -1.50 45.50 3.44
N GLN A 35 -0.53 45.81 4.29
CA GLN A 35 0.42 44.84 4.84
C GLN A 35 -0.24 43.60 5.48
N ASN A 36 -1.43 43.77 6.08
CA ASN A 36 -2.17 42.68 6.73
C ASN A 36 -3.16 41.95 5.80
N ILE A 37 -3.37 42.44 4.56
CA ILE A 37 -4.34 41.82 3.65
C ILE A 37 -3.93 40.38 3.28
N PRO A 38 -2.67 40.09 2.89
CA PRO A 38 -2.26 38.73 2.53
C PRO A 38 -2.50 37.72 3.64
N SER A 39 -2.13 38.05 4.88
CA SER A 39 -2.37 37.18 6.04
C SER A 39 -3.87 37.01 6.30
N THR A 40 -4.65 38.09 6.28
CA THR A 40 -6.11 38.02 6.46
C THR A 40 -6.78 37.15 5.39
N ILE A 41 -6.33 37.22 4.14
CA ILE A 41 -6.84 36.37 3.05
C ILE A 41 -6.50 34.90 3.33
N VAL A 42 -5.25 34.60 3.69
CA VAL A 42 -4.83 33.24 4.03
C VAL A 42 -5.64 32.69 5.22
N ASP A 43 -5.84 33.50 6.27
CA ASP A 43 -6.63 33.10 7.45
C ASP A 43 -8.06 32.74 7.04
N VAL A 44 -8.75 33.63 6.32
CA VAL A 44 -10.12 33.38 5.83
C VAL A 44 -10.17 32.12 4.96
N LEU A 45 -9.24 31.94 4.03
CA LEU A 45 -9.23 30.78 3.15
C LEU A 45 -8.90 29.49 3.91
N SER A 46 -7.99 29.52 4.90
CA SER A 46 -7.62 28.35 5.70
C SER A 46 -8.75 27.84 6.59
N GLU A 47 -9.64 28.73 7.03
CA GLU A 47 -10.77 28.43 7.91
C GLU A 47 -12.05 28.04 7.17
N ASN A 48 -12.05 28.07 5.82
CA ASN A 48 -13.24 27.85 5.02
C ASN A 48 -13.11 26.64 4.06
N PRO A 49 -14.23 25.94 3.75
CA PRO A 49 -14.21 24.78 2.87
C PRO A 49 -14.10 25.19 1.39
N ILE A 50 -12.90 25.59 0.99
CA ILE A 50 -12.57 26.20 -0.31
C ILE A 50 -11.73 25.32 -1.22
N LEU A 51 -11.30 24.15 -0.74
CA LEU A 51 -10.54 23.20 -1.54
C LEU A 51 -11.35 21.92 -1.75
N GLN A 52 -11.27 21.39 -2.97
CA GLN A 52 -11.98 20.17 -3.35
C GLN A 52 -11.09 18.94 -3.14
N SER A 53 -11.66 17.88 -2.55
CA SER A 53 -11.05 16.56 -2.53
C SER A 53 -11.18 15.86 -3.88
N ASP A 54 -10.39 14.81 -4.10
CA ASP A 54 -10.55 13.95 -5.28
C ASP A 54 -11.86 13.12 -5.28
N GLN A 55 -12.63 13.19 -4.19
CA GLN A 55 -13.99 12.65 -4.08
C GLN A 55 -15.08 13.71 -4.36
N GLY A 56 -14.69 14.93 -4.75
CA GLY A 56 -15.61 16.01 -5.09
C GLY A 56 -16.14 16.80 -3.89
N GLU A 57 -15.69 16.49 -2.66
CA GLU A 57 -16.12 17.16 -1.43
C GLU A 57 -15.35 18.47 -1.22
N TRP A 58 -16.04 19.55 -0.86
CA TRP A 58 -15.40 20.81 -0.46
C TRP A 58 -15.05 20.75 1.02
N LEU A 59 -13.75 20.81 1.33
CA LEU A 59 -13.20 20.62 2.66
C LEU A 59 -12.28 21.77 3.05
N LEU A 60 -12.07 21.90 4.36
CA LEU A 60 -11.05 22.78 4.92
C LEU A 60 -9.67 22.33 4.40
N PRO A 61 -8.77 23.27 4.05
CA PRO A 61 -7.40 22.94 3.66
C PRO A 61 -6.68 22.01 4.65
N ALA A 62 -6.82 22.24 5.95
CA ALA A 62 -6.24 21.41 7.01
C ALA A 62 -6.71 19.94 7.01
N LYS A 63 -7.82 19.62 6.33
CA LYS A 63 -8.35 18.25 6.20
C LYS A 63 -7.88 17.54 4.93
N LEU A 64 -7.17 18.25 4.05
CA LEU A 64 -6.74 17.74 2.75
C LEU A 64 -5.24 17.46 2.74
N THR A 65 -4.89 16.48 1.93
CA THR A 65 -3.51 16.01 1.82
C THR A 65 -3.07 15.96 0.36
N ILE A 66 -1.92 16.56 0.03
CA ILE A 66 -1.24 16.41 -1.25
C ILE A 66 -0.62 15.02 -1.34
N VAL A 67 -0.75 14.35 -2.49
CA VAL A 67 -0.15 13.04 -2.75
C VAL A 67 1.18 13.21 -3.46
N PRO A 68 2.33 12.97 -2.79
CA PRO A 68 3.64 12.93 -3.41
C PRO A 68 3.66 12.00 -4.62
N LYS A 69 4.51 12.33 -5.60
CA LYS A 69 4.72 11.51 -6.81
C LYS A 69 5.05 10.05 -6.50
N ARG A 70 5.79 9.78 -5.41
CA ARG A 70 6.13 8.42 -4.99
C ARG A 70 4.93 7.57 -4.57
N PHE A 71 3.81 8.18 -4.16
CA PHE A 71 2.58 7.49 -3.74
C PHE A 71 1.50 7.51 -4.82
N ARG A 72 1.91 7.64 -6.09
CA ARG A 72 1.03 7.65 -7.26
C ARG A 72 1.30 6.45 -8.17
N HIS A 73 0.29 6.05 -8.94
CA HIS A 73 0.38 5.05 -9.98
C HIS A 73 -0.38 5.54 -11.22
N GLY A 74 0.30 5.65 -12.36
CA GLY A 74 -0.23 6.37 -13.52
C GLY A 74 -0.51 7.83 -13.18
N ASP A 75 -1.69 8.31 -13.56
CA ASP A 75 -2.11 9.71 -13.35
C ASP A 75 -2.67 9.97 -11.93
N GLY A 76 -2.97 8.92 -11.16
CA GLY A 76 -3.71 9.03 -9.90
C GLY A 76 -2.95 8.57 -8.65
N PRO A 77 -3.54 8.79 -7.46
CA PRO A 77 -3.04 8.21 -6.22
C PRO A 77 -3.02 6.68 -6.27
N LEU A 78 -2.03 6.09 -5.61
CA LEU A 78 -1.85 4.64 -5.63
C LEU A 78 -3.03 3.93 -4.94
N ILE A 79 -3.52 4.46 -3.81
CA ILE A 79 -4.69 3.89 -3.13
C ILE A 79 -5.97 4.58 -3.66
N PRO A 80 -6.92 3.83 -4.24
CA PRO A 80 -8.11 4.41 -4.87
C PRO A 80 -8.98 5.22 -3.89
N PRO A 81 -9.76 6.20 -4.38
CA PRO A 81 -10.76 6.86 -3.56
C PRO A 81 -11.77 5.83 -3.00
N GLY A 82 -12.16 6.03 -1.74
CA GLY A 82 -13.09 5.15 -1.01
C GLY A 82 -12.42 3.94 -0.35
N ALA A 83 -11.17 3.64 -0.69
CA ALA A 83 -10.38 2.58 -0.08
C ALA A 83 -9.42 3.08 1.01
N ARG A 84 -9.50 4.37 1.36
CA ARG A 84 -8.57 5.06 2.26
C ARG A 84 -9.30 6.01 3.19
N ASN A 85 -8.68 6.31 4.32
CA ASN A 85 -9.24 7.21 5.33
C ASN A 85 -8.86 8.66 5.04
N THR A 86 -7.66 8.88 4.50
CA THR A 86 -7.16 10.23 4.21
C THR A 86 -7.87 10.84 3.00
N LYS A 87 -8.26 12.11 3.14
CA LYS A 87 -8.86 12.90 2.06
C LYS A 87 -7.75 13.57 1.26
N TYR A 88 -7.58 13.17 0.01
CA TYR A 88 -6.56 13.76 -0.84
C TYR A 88 -7.11 14.96 -1.60
N LEU A 89 -6.24 15.94 -1.81
CA LEU A 89 -6.52 17.11 -2.63
C LEU A 89 -6.74 16.67 -4.09
N LEU A 90 -7.70 17.30 -4.77
CA LEU A 90 -7.91 17.10 -6.20
C LEU A 90 -6.65 17.48 -7.01
N ASP A 91 -6.33 16.70 -8.04
CA ASP A 91 -5.11 16.92 -8.84
C ASP A 91 -5.11 18.23 -9.65
N GLY A 92 -6.28 18.85 -9.86
CA GLY A 92 -6.42 20.08 -10.64
C GLY A 92 -5.80 21.34 -10.03
N TYR A 93 -5.26 21.29 -8.81
CA TYR A 93 -4.68 22.45 -8.12
C TYR A 93 -3.21 22.74 -8.46
N ASP A 94 -2.60 22.00 -9.41
CA ASP A 94 -1.16 22.07 -9.72
C ASP A 94 -0.31 22.11 -8.44
N THR A 95 -0.22 20.95 -7.78
CA THR A 95 0.43 20.84 -6.46
C THR A 95 1.92 21.16 -6.50
N VAL A 96 2.56 21.08 -7.68
CA VAL A 96 3.98 21.40 -7.85
C VAL A 96 4.17 22.92 -7.92
N GLY A 97 3.40 23.63 -8.74
CA GLY A 97 3.48 25.08 -8.87
C GLY A 97 2.97 25.83 -7.63
N ASN A 98 2.08 25.21 -6.85
CA ASN A 98 1.39 25.86 -5.73
C ASN A 98 1.69 25.25 -4.35
N GLU A 99 2.73 24.43 -4.20
CA GLU A 99 3.06 23.74 -2.95
C GLU A 99 3.08 24.69 -1.74
N THR A 100 3.86 25.79 -1.81
CA THR A 100 3.96 26.77 -0.73
C THR A 100 2.64 27.48 -0.42
N ARG A 101 1.77 27.70 -1.43
CA ARG A 101 0.45 28.31 -1.24
C ARG A 101 -0.48 27.35 -0.52
N LEU A 102 -0.51 26.11 -0.95
CA LEU A 102 -1.32 25.06 -0.36
C LEU A 102 -0.88 24.78 1.08
N GLU A 103 0.43 24.72 1.34
CA GLU A 103 0.98 24.57 2.69
C GLU A 103 0.59 25.72 3.61
N LYS A 104 0.69 26.98 3.15
CA LYS A 104 0.26 28.15 3.92
C LYS A 104 -1.24 28.17 4.23
N LEU A 105 -2.06 27.61 3.34
CA LEU A 105 -3.49 27.41 3.63
C LEU A 105 -3.73 26.29 4.65
N GLY A 106 -2.74 25.47 4.97
CA GLY A 106 -2.82 24.36 5.91
C GLY A 106 -2.94 22.98 5.25
N VAL A 107 -2.83 22.89 3.92
CA VAL A 107 -2.78 21.59 3.24
C VAL A 107 -1.46 20.91 3.57
N ARG A 108 -1.54 19.63 3.94
CA ARG A 108 -0.38 18.82 4.35
C ARG A 108 0.03 17.87 3.23
N THR A 109 1.25 17.36 3.30
CA THR A 109 1.74 16.34 2.37
C THR A 109 1.61 14.95 2.98
N LEU A 110 1.21 13.96 2.17
CA LEU A 110 0.99 12.59 2.64
C LEU A 110 2.30 12.02 3.19
N SER A 111 2.27 11.59 4.45
CA SER A 111 3.41 10.93 5.08
C SER A 111 3.44 9.42 4.77
N GLY A 112 4.60 8.79 4.99
CA GLY A 112 4.72 7.34 4.85
C GLY A 112 3.82 6.56 5.81
N GLU A 113 3.68 7.03 7.04
CA GLU A 113 2.83 6.40 8.05
C GLU A 113 1.34 6.44 7.68
N GLU A 114 0.90 7.55 7.09
CA GLU A 114 -0.48 7.69 6.62
C GLU A 114 -0.74 6.85 5.39
N PHE A 115 0.22 6.79 4.46
CA PHE A 115 0.15 5.87 3.33
C PHE A 115 0.01 4.42 3.81
N LEU A 116 0.82 3.98 4.78
CA LEU A 116 0.72 2.63 5.34
C LEU A 116 -0.63 2.38 6.01
N SER A 117 -1.17 3.37 6.71
CA SER A 117 -2.47 3.28 7.38
C SER A 117 -3.63 3.24 6.39
N ASP A 118 -3.57 4.02 5.31
CA ASP A 118 -4.54 3.97 4.23
C ASP A 118 -4.47 2.63 3.48
N LEU A 119 -3.27 2.09 3.26
CA LEU A 119 -3.11 0.80 2.58
C LEU A 119 -3.64 -0.35 3.45
N GLU A 120 -3.38 -0.32 4.75
CA GLU A 120 -3.92 -1.28 5.71
C GLU A 120 -5.46 -1.22 5.76
N ALA A 121 -6.03 -0.03 5.71
CA ALA A 121 -7.47 0.17 5.61
C ALA A 121 -8.03 -0.42 4.30
N PHE A 122 -7.34 -0.24 3.17
CA PHE A 122 -7.74 -0.84 1.90
C PHE A 122 -7.72 -2.37 1.98
N LEU A 123 -6.63 -2.94 2.49
CA LEU A 123 -6.44 -4.39 2.62
C LEU A 123 -7.52 -5.03 3.50
N SER A 124 -7.91 -4.35 4.58
CA SER A 124 -8.86 -4.87 5.57
C SER A 124 -10.33 -4.60 5.18
N GLY A 125 -10.58 -3.49 4.49
CA GLY A 125 -11.93 -3.03 4.14
C GLY A 125 -12.48 -3.60 2.84
N ASP A 126 -11.62 -3.76 1.81
CA ASP A 126 -12.02 -4.27 0.50
C ASP A 126 -10.92 -5.16 -0.11
N GLN A 127 -10.67 -6.28 0.59
CA GLN A 127 -9.67 -7.25 0.19
C GLN A 127 -9.91 -7.78 -1.24
N ALA A 128 -11.18 -7.96 -1.64
CA ALA A 128 -11.51 -8.45 -2.97
C ALA A 128 -11.06 -7.47 -4.06
N LYS A 129 -11.31 -6.17 -3.89
CA LYS A 129 -10.84 -5.15 -4.83
C LYS A 129 -9.32 -5.05 -4.85
N PHE A 130 -8.66 -5.11 -3.69
CA PHE A 130 -7.21 -5.13 -3.61
C PHE A 130 -6.61 -6.27 -4.46
N GLN A 131 -7.16 -7.48 -4.34
CA GLN A 131 -6.69 -8.67 -5.07
C GLN A 131 -6.98 -8.63 -6.58
N GLN A 132 -7.95 -7.82 -7.01
CA GLN A 132 -8.30 -7.64 -8.41
C GLN A 132 -7.48 -6.55 -9.11
N MET A 133 -6.67 -5.79 -8.36
CA MET A 133 -5.76 -4.81 -8.94
C MET A 133 -4.74 -5.49 -9.87
N GLU A 134 -4.27 -4.74 -10.86
CA GLU A 134 -3.31 -5.27 -11.82
C GLU A 134 -1.93 -5.50 -11.19
N ALA A 135 -1.16 -6.42 -11.76
CA ALA A 135 0.16 -6.75 -11.23
C ALA A 135 1.15 -5.56 -11.27
N ALA A 136 1.04 -4.68 -12.27
CA ALA A 136 1.83 -3.45 -12.34
C ALA A 136 1.54 -2.48 -11.17
N TRP A 137 0.28 -2.42 -10.72
CA TRP A 137 -0.11 -1.66 -9.55
C TRP A 137 0.48 -2.28 -8.27
N HIS A 138 0.39 -3.61 -8.10
CA HIS A 138 1.03 -4.29 -6.97
C HIS A 138 2.55 -4.09 -6.94
N ALA A 139 3.21 -4.06 -8.11
CA ALA A 139 4.64 -3.75 -8.20
C ALA A 139 4.94 -2.30 -7.76
N SER A 140 4.04 -1.36 -8.04
CA SER A 140 4.14 0.02 -7.55
C SER A 140 3.95 0.11 -6.04
N VAL A 141 2.98 -0.62 -5.47
CA VAL A 141 2.85 -0.79 -4.00
C VAL A 141 4.16 -1.30 -3.42
N ALA A 142 4.71 -2.36 -4.03
CA ALA A 142 5.95 -2.97 -3.55
C ALA A 142 7.12 -1.98 -3.57
N SER A 143 7.25 -1.18 -4.63
CA SER A 143 8.26 -0.13 -4.73
C SER A 143 8.16 0.88 -3.59
N VAL A 144 6.93 1.31 -3.25
CA VAL A 144 6.70 2.25 -2.15
C VAL A 144 7.06 1.61 -0.81
N LEU A 145 6.61 0.38 -0.57
CA LEU A 145 6.89 -0.32 0.69
C LEU A 145 8.38 -0.57 0.89
N ILE A 146 9.11 -0.91 -0.18
CA ILE A 146 10.58 -1.02 -0.16
C ILE A 146 11.19 0.32 0.25
N SER A 147 10.86 1.41 -0.46
CA SER A 147 11.37 2.75 -0.19
C SER A 147 11.13 3.17 1.26
N LEU A 148 9.91 2.99 1.78
CA LEU A 148 9.58 3.30 3.17
C LEU A 148 10.41 2.48 4.18
N ILE A 149 10.70 1.21 3.89
CA ILE A 149 11.54 0.38 4.78
C ILE A 149 13.01 0.81 4.67
N THR A 150 13.52 1.07 3.47
CA THR A 150 14.96 1.27 3.23
C THR A 150 15.46 2.68 3.49
N GLU A 151 14.60 3.69 3.34
CA GLU A 151 14.95 5.10 3.55
C GLU A 151 14.74 5.57 4.99
N SER A 152 14.03 4.78 5.80
CA SER A 152 13.77 5.08 7.21
C SER A 152 14.95 4.69 8.11
N ASP A 153 15.01 5.24 9.32
CA ASP A 153 15.93 4.79 10.35
C ASP A 153 15.67 3.33 10.75
N ALA A 154 16.65 2.69 11.38
CA ALA A 154 16.60 1.26 11.68
C ALA A 154 15.41 0.84 12.56
N ILE A 155 14.96 1.71 13.47
CA ILE A 155 13.83 1.41 14.36
C ILE A 155 12.53 1.47 13.56
N THR A 156 12.33 2.54 12.81
CA THR A 156 11.15 2.73 11.95
C THR A 156 11.07 1.63 10.88
N ALA A 157 12.20 1.30 10.23
CA ALA A 157 12.28 0.20 9.26
C ALA A 157 11.85 -1.14 9.85
N MET A 158 12.27 -1.45 11.10
CA MET A 158 11.85 -2.67 11.80
C MET A 158 10.35 -2.68 12.08
N VAL A 159 9.78 -1.55 12.53
CA VAL A 159 8.34 -1.41 12.79
C VAL A 159 7.54 -1.60 11.50
N TYR A 160 7.93 -0.93 10.42
CA TYR A 160 7.28 -1.03 9.12
C TYR A 160 7.33 -2.45 8.57
N ARG A 161 8.52 -3.08 8.57
CA ARG A 161 8.68 -4.46 8.13
C ARG A 161 7.79 -5.42 8.92
N LYS A 162 7.70 -5.26 10.25
CA LYS A 162 6.83 -6.08 11.10
C LYS A 162 5.35 -5.86 10.76
N ARG A 163 4.91 -4.61 10.62
CA ARG A 163 3.54 -4.27 10.23
C ARG A 163 3.16 -4.89 8.89
N ILE A 164 3.96 -4.63 7.86
CA ILE A 164 3.76 -5.12 6.49
C ILE A 164 3.76 -6.65 6.44
N SER A 165 4.59 -7.33 7.25
CA SER A 165 4.64 -8.80 7.28
C SER A 165 3.34 -9.46 7.73
N ASN A 166 2.49 -8.75 8.47
CA ASN A 166 1.20 -9.25 8.95
C ASN A 166 0.06 -9.03 7.96
N TRP A 167 0.28 -8.28 6.89
CA TRP A 167 -0.75 -8.00 5.90
C TRP A 167 -0.90 -9.13 4.89
N ILE A 168 -2.15 -9.37 4.44
CA ILE A 168 -2.49 -10.38 3.42
C ILE A 168 -2.10 -9.84 2.03
N LEU A 169 -0.80 -9.85 1.75
CA LEU A 169 -0.19 -9.23 0.57
C LEU A 169 0.45 -10.22 -0.42
N VAL A 170 0.62 -11.47 -0.02
CA VAL A 170 1.40 -12.45 -0.81
C VAL A 170 0.43 -13.34 -1.59
N PRO A 171 0.37 -13.24 -2.93
CA PRO A 171 -0.41 -14.16 -3.75
C PRO A 171 0.34 -15.49 -3.84
N VAL A 172 -0.34 -16.57 -3.46
CA VAL A 172 0.24 -17.91 -3.39
C VAL A 172 -0.61 -18.91 -4.16
N LEU A 173 0.06 -19.88 -4.78
CA LEU A 173 -0.58 -20.95 -5.53
C LEU A 173 -1.45 -21.79 -4.59
N LYS A 174 -2.70 -22.03 -4.99
CA LYS A 174 -3.55 -22.99 -4.29
C LYS A 174 -3.03 -24.39 -4.56
N ARG A 175 -3.09 -25.26 -3.55
CA ARG A 175 -2.69 -26.65 -3.69
C ARG A 175 -3.59 -27.34 -4.73
N GLY A 176 -2.97 -27.98 -5.71
CA GLY A 176 -3.68 -28.79 -6.72
C GLY A 176 -4.36 -28.00 -7.84
N THR A 177 -4.19 -26.68 -7.89
CA THR A 177 -4.61 -25.87 -9.04
C THR A 177 -3.43 -25.63 -9.97
N GLU A 178 -3.66 -25.70 -11.28
CA GLU A 178 -2.69 -25.24 -12.28
C GLU A 178 -2.40 -23.74 -12.13
N ALA A 179 -1.34 -23.25 -12.77
CA ALA A 179 -0.94 -21.84 -12.78
C ALA A 179 -2.06 -20.98 -13.39
N GLY A 180 -3.00 -20.56 -12.55
CA GLY A 180 -4.16 -19.77 -12.93
C GLY A 180 -3.85 -18.28 -13.01
N SER A 181 -4.89 -17.47 -13.12
CA SER A 181 -4.77 -16.02 -13.01
C SER A 181 -4.50 -15.61 -11.55
N LEU A 182 -3.87 -14.45 -11.32
CA LEU A 182 -3.78 -13.84 -9.99
C LEU A 182 -5.15 -13.71 -9.29
N ARG A 183 -6.23 -13.67 -10.08
CA ARG A 183 -7.61 -13.60 -9.56
C ARG A 183 -8.06 -14.88 -8.84
N ASP A 184 -7.44 -16.02 -9.14
CA ASP A 184 -7.81 -17.32 -8.59
C ASP A 184 -6.86 -17.81 -7.49
N CYS A 185 -5.79 -17.06 -7.20
CA CYS A 185 -4.82 -17.42 -6.17
C CYS A 185 -5.38 -17.20 -4.75
N SER A 186 -4.78 -17.87 -3.77
CA SER A 186 -4.99 -17.53 -2.36
C SER A 186 -4.02 -16.43 -1.98
N TRP A 187 -4.39 -15.58 -1.02
CA TRP A 187 -3.50 -14.56 -0.50
C TRP A 187 -3.21 -14.83 0.97
N VAL A 188 -1.96 -14.65 1.38
CA VAL A 188 -1.49 -14.91 2.75
C VAL A 188 -0.62 -13.77 3.26
N SER A 189 -0.43 -13.70 4.57
CA SER A 189 0.59 -12.83 5.16
C SER A 189 1.97 -13.48 5.13
N ALA A 190 3.01 -12.65 5.08
CA ALA A 190 4.38 -13.15 5.16
C ALA A 190 4.71 -13.75 6.54
N SER A 191 3.94 -13.37 7.58
CA SER A 191 4.06 -13.92 8.94
C SER A 191 3.34 -15.26 9.14
N GLN A 192 2.50 -15.70 8.19
CA GLN A 192 1.69 -16.91 8.32
C GLN A 192 2.51 -18.21 8.22
N GLY A 193 3.69 -18.16 7.59
CA GLY A 193 4.55 -19.33 7.45
C GLY A 193 5.77 -19.06 6.55
N THR A 194 6.37 -20.13 6.01
CA THR A 194 7.52 -19.99 5.12
C THR A 194 7.05 -19.75 3.70
N ILE A 195 7.35 -18.54 3.18
CA ILE A 195 7.08 -18.15 1.81
C ILE A 195 8.27 -18.55 0.93
N PHE A 196 8.01 -19.27 -0.15
CA PHE A 196 8.98 -19.57 -1.20
C PHE A 196 8.69 -18.74 -2.45
N LEU A 197 9.73 -18.09 -2.97
CA LEU A 197 9.69 -17.42 -4.26
C LEU A 197 9.39 -18.44 -5.38
N PRO A 198 8.79 -18.00 -6.51
CA PRO A 198 8.40 -18.91 -7.58
C PRO A 198 9.62 -19.71 -8.09
N PRO A 199 9.56 -21.06 -8.10
CA PRO A 199 10.63 -21.88 -8.67
C PRO A 199 10.65 -21.83 -10.19
N ASP A 200 11.77 -22.27 -10.77
CA ASP A 200 11.78 -22.73 -12.16
C ASP A 200 10.79 -23.91 -12.28
N PRO A 201 9.82 -23.88 -13.22
CA PRO A 201 8.85 -24.94 -13.40
C PRO A 201 9.46 -26.34 -13.56
N ARG A 202 10.69 -26.43 -14.08
CA ARG A 202 11.43 -27.69 -14.26
C ARG A 202 11.94 -28.30 -12.95
N ILE A 203 12.04 -27.49 -11.89
CA ILE A 203 12.60 -27.87 -10.59
C ILE A 203 11.50 -28.02 -9.53
N SER A 204 10.31 -27.44 -9.76
CA SER A 204 9.21 -27.53 -8.81
C SER A 204 8.68 -28.95 -8.66
N LEU A 205 8.65 -29.46 -7.42
CA LEU A 205 8.04 -30.74 -7.06
C LEU A 205 6.65 -30.58 -6.42
N GLY A 206 6.17 -29.33 -6.33
CA GLY A 206 5.01 -28.92 -5.55
C GLY A 206 5.30 -28.90 -4.04
N LEU A 207 4.59 -28.06 -3.28
CA LEU A 207 4.77 -27.99 -1.83
C LEU A 207 3.96 -29.06 -1.07
N PRO A 208 4.56 -29.67 -0.04
CA PRO A 208 3.86 -30.64 0.80
C PRO A 208 2.72 -30.06 1.65
N GLY A 209 1.96 -31.03 2.19
CA GLY A 209 0.95 -30.98 3.23
C GLY A 209 1.23 -30.10 4.45
N GLY A 210 0.20 -29.60 5.14
CA GLY A 210 0.20 -29.27 6.58
C GLY A 210 1.37 -28.52 7.26
N LEU A 211 2.28 -27.88 6.51
CA LEU A 211 3.56 -27.38 7.03
C LEU A 211 3.66 -25.85 7.08
N GLY A 212 2.59 -25.13 6.74
CA GLY A 212 2.63 -23.67 6.64
C GLY A 212 3.63 -23.19 5.58
N LEU A 213 3.77 -23.94 4.49
CA LEU A 213 4.63 -23.58 3.36
C LEU A 213 3.77 -23.02 2.24
N PHE A 214 4.22 -21.92 1.66
CA PHE A 214 3.49 -21.24 0.61
C PHE A 214 4.40 -20.96 -0.58
N GLU A 215 3.91 -21.21 -1.78
CA GLU A 215 4.62 -20.92 -3.02
C GLU A 215 3.99 -19.69 -3.65
N VAL A 216 4.79 -18.66 -3.86
CA VAL A 216 4.35 -17.42 -4.50
C VAL A 216 3.89 -17.71 -5.94
N HIS A 217 2.83 -17.04 -6.36
CA HIS A 217 2.30 -17.16 -7.71
C HIS A 217 3.33 -16.78 -8.78
N GLN A 218 3.41 -17.55 -9.88
CA GLN A 218 4.45 -17.37 -10.91
C GLN A 218 4.41 -16.00 -11.58
N SER A 219 3.24 -15.39 -11.75
CA SER A 219 3.10 -14.05 -12.34
C SER A 219 3.82 -12.96 -11.53
N VAL A 220 4.09 -13.17 -10.24
CA VAL A 220 4.93 -12.25 -9.45
C VAL A 220 6.37 -12.26 -9.96
N GLY A 221 6.81 -13.38 -10.55
CA GLY A 221 8.12 -13.54 -11.17
C GLY A 221 8.42 -12.53 -12.28
N GLU A 222 7.39 -11.99 -12.94
CA GLU A 222 7.51 -10.98 -14.00
C GLU A 222 7.81 -9.57 -13.46
N TYR A 223 7.67 -9.35 -12.15
CA TYR A 223 7.83 -8.05 -11.50
C TYR A 223 8.95 -8.11 -10.45
N PRO A 224 10.21 -7.79 -10.81
CA PRO A 224 11.36 -7.89 -9.91
C PRO A 224 11.19 -7.14 -8.59
N THR A 225 10.60 -5.94 -8.64
CA THR A 225 10.34 -5.12 -7.45
C THR A 225 9.39 -5.80 -6.46
N TRP A 226 8.42 -6.58 -6.94
CA TRP A 226 7.55 -7.35 -6.04
C TRP A 226 8.32 -8.48 -5.37
N LEU A 227 9.19 -9.19 -6.11
CA LEU A 227 10.08 -10.20 -5.53
C LEU A 227 11.04 -9.59 -4.50
N ASP A 228 11.55 -8.38 -4.73
CA ASP A 228 12.43 -7.68 -3.79
C ASP A 228 11.71 -7.36 -2.48
N LEU A 229 10.46 -6.92 -2.53
CA LEU A 229 9.64 -6.77 -1.32
C LEU A 229 9.51 -8.12 -0.61
N LEU A 230 9.19 -9.20 -1.32
CA LEU A 230 9.03 -10.52 -0.70
C LEU A 230 10.34 -11.00 -0.05
N ARG A 231 11.51 -10.75 -0.66
CA ARG A 231 12.82 -11.01 -0.05
C ARG A 231 13.03 -10.17 1.20
N LEU A 232 12.67 -8.89 1.17
CA LEU A 232 12.67 -8.04 2.37
C LEU A 232 11.73 -8.60 3.43
N LEU A 233 10.63 -9.25 3.07
CA LEU A 233 9.72 -9.92 4.00
C LEU A 233 10.15 -11.36 4.37
N LYS A 234 11.41 -11.74 4.08
CA LYS A 234 12.04 -13.05 4.39
C LYS A 234 11.52 -14.22 3.57
N ALA A 235 10.95 -13.99 2.39
CA ALA A 235 10.68 -15.08 1.45
C ALA A 235 12.00 -15.77 1.04
N GLU A 236 11.99 -17.10 1.05
CA GLU A 236 13.15 -17.94 0.73
C GLU A 236 13.15 -18.33 -0.75
N GLN A 237 14.33 -18.61 -1.33
CA GLN A 237 14.39 -19.27 -2.62
C GLN A 237 13.87 -20.71 -2.50
N TYR A 238 13.10 -21.17 -3.47
CA TYR A 238 12.67 -22.56 -3.53
C TYR A 238 13.90 -23.49 -3.61
N ARG A 239 14.02 -24.40 -2.64
CA ARG A 239 15.09 -25.41 -2.61
C ARG A 239 14.55 -26.71 -2.06
N VAL A 240 14.63 -27.77 -2.86
CA VAL A 240 14.16 -29.13 -2.48
C VAL A 240 14.76 -29.57 -1.14
N LYS A 241 16.08 -29.38 -0.95
CA LYS A 241 16.76 -29.68 0.32
C LYS A 241 16.15 -28.95 1.51
N ARG A 242 15.81 -27.66 1.36
CA ARG A 242 15.23 -26.85 2.43
C ARG A 242 13.85 -27.36 2.82
N ILE A 243 13.03 -27.74 1.85
CA ILE A 243 11.70 -28.32 2.10
C ILE A 243 11.85 -29.68 2.81
N CYS A 244 12.79 -30.54 2.36
CA CYS A 244 13.14 -31.78 3.04
C CYS A 244 13.54 -31.53 4.50
N ASP A 245 14.41 -30.55 4.75
CA ASP A 245 14.83 -30.20 6.11
C ASP A 245 13.63 -29.75 6.97
N ILE A 246 12.70 -28.98 6.41
CA ILE A 246 11.48 -28.56 7.13
C ILE A 246 10.59 -29.77 7.46
N ILE A 247 10.38 -30.69 6.52
CA ILE A 247 9.61 -31.92 6.77
C ILE A 247 10.28 -32.71 7.92
N VAL A 248 11.59 -32.94 7.84
CA VAL A 248 12.33 -33.67 8.89
C VAL A 248 12.23 -32.96 10.24
N SER A 249 12.43 -31.64 10.28
CA SER A 249 12.33 -30.85 11.50
C SER A 249 10.93 -30.89 12.10
N ARG A 250 9.86 -30.86 11.28
CA ARG A 250 8.49 -30.98 11.77
C ARG A 250 8.28 -32.34 12.43
N HIS A 251 8.64 -33.45 11.78
CA HIS A 251 8.45 -34.80 12.32
C HIS A 251 9.32 -35.10 13.55
N LYS A 252 10.44 -34.39 13.71
CA LYS A 252 11.30 -34.48 14.90
C LYS A 252 10.82 -33.60 16.07
N SER A 253 9.89 -32.67 15.84
CA SER A 253 9.41 -31.78 16.88
C SER A 253 8.63 -32.58 17.95
N PRO A 254 8.85 -32.32 19.25
CA PRO A 254 8.06 -32.95 20.31
C PRO A 254 6.56 -32.59 20.23
N GLU A 255 6.22 -31.49 19.57
CA GLU A 255 4.84 -31.05 19.35
C GLU A 255 4.14 -31.78 18.19
N PHE A 256 4.90 -32.58 17.42
CA PHE A 256 4.33 -33.30 16.30
C PHE A 256 3.60 -34.56 16.77
N LEU A 257 2.28 -34.50 16.70
CA LEU A 257 1.40 -35.63 16.95
C LEU A 257 0.86 -36.13 15.61
N PRO A 258 1.28 -37.32 15.11
CA PRO A 258 0.82 -37.85 13.82
C PRO A 258 -0.71 -37.98 13.75
N ALA A 259 -1.36 -38.28 14.88
CA ALA A 259 -2.82 -38.40 14.97
C ALA A 259 -3.57 -37.08 14.71
N ASN A 260 -2.90 -35.93 14.85
CA ASN A 260 -3.48 -34.60 14.62
C ASN A 260 -3.20 -34.10 13.19
N GLN A 261 -2.69 -34.95 12.30
CA GLN A 261 -2.42 -34.61 10.91
C GLN A 261 -3.34 -35.39 9.98
N SER A 262 -3.72 -34.77 8.86
CA SER A 262 -4.47 -35.51 7.84
C SER A 262 -3.57 -36.58 7.22
N LEU A 263 -4.17 -37.72 6.84
CA LEU A 263 -3.45 -38.78 6.13
C LEU A 263 -2.84 -38.24 4.83
N ASP A 264 -3.56 -37.37 4.12
CA ASP A 264 -3.11 -36.75 2.88
C ASP A 264 -1.85 -35.91 3.07
N ASP A 265 -1.76 -35.13 4.16
CA ASP A 265 -0.56 -34.36 4.47
C ASP A 265 0.63 -35.28 4.75
N LEU A 266 0.45 -36.34 5.56
CA LEU A 266 1.50 -37.32 5.83
C LEU A 266 1.98 -38.05 4.56
N VAL A 267 1.05 -38.46 3.69
CA VAL A 267 1.37 -39.06 2.40
C VAL A 267 2.14 -38.09 1.51
N SER A 268 1.74 -36.82 1.47
CA SER A 268 2.43 -35.80 0.68
C SER A 268 3.88 -35.58 1.14
N HIS A 269 4.17 -35.68 2.44
CA HIS A 269 5.53 -35.62 2.99
C HIS A 269 6.41 -36.75 2.44
N ALA A 270 5.90 -37.99 2.50
CA ALA A 270 6.62 -39.17 2.01
C ALA A 270 6.81 -39.12 0.48
N LEU A 271 5.79 -38.68 -0.26
CA LEU A 271 5.87 -38.51 -1.71
C LEU A 271 6.88 -37.43 -2.10
N PHE A 272 6.96 -36.33 -1.36
CA PHE A 272 7.95 -35.29 -1.61
C PHE A 272 9.38 -35.85 -1.48
N PHE A 273 9.68 -36.60 -0.41
CA PHE A 273 10.99 -37.25 -0.28
C PHE A 273 11.30 -38.25 -1.41
N LYS A 274 10.29 -39.00 -1.87
CA LYS A 274 10.47 -39.94 -2.98
C LYS A 274 10.82 -39.21 -4.28
N ARG A 275 10.18 -38.07 -4.56
CA ARG A 275 10.45 -37.24 -5.74
C ARG A 275 11.75 -36.44 -5.66
N ALA A 276 12.21 -36.15 -4.44
CA ALA A 276 13.43 -35.41 -4.18
C ALA A 276 14.72 -36.24 -4.35
N ARG A 277 14.60 -37.56 -4.54
CA ARG A 277 15.72 -38.47 -4.84
C ARG A 277 15.94 -38.57 -6.34
#